data_AF-A0A6H1ZF50-F1
#
_entry.id   AF-A0A6H1ZF50-F1
#
_cell.length_a   1.000
_cell.length_b   1.000
_cell.length_c   1.000
_cell.angle_alpha   90.00
_cell.angle_beta   90.00
_cell.angle_gamma   90.00
#
_symmetry.space_group_name_H-M   'P 1'
#
loop_
_entity.id
_entity.type
_entity.pdbx_description
1 polymer ?
#
loop_
_entity_poly.entity_id
_entity_poly.type
_entity_poly.pdbx_seq_one_letter_code
_entity_poly.pdbx_strand_id
1 'polypeptide(L)'
;MKTYLGKKGLKKTWQEDFPKSIKCHKCGGNCRIMFVAFEDSEKEYVCDLHENTGGKKNGKFWFHDAISVAVYACEDCLGVSALANQA
;
A
#
# COMPACT_ATOMS: atom_id res chain seq x y z
N MET A 1 10.08 -6.25 -6.32
CA MET A 1 8.77 -6.20 -5.60
C MET A 1 8.50 -7.52 -4.90
N LYS A 2 8.13 -7.49 -3.61
CA LYS A 2 7.73 -8.68 -2.82
C LYS A 2 6.29 -8.53 -2.35
N THR A 3 5.51 -9.61 -2.42
CA THR A 3 4.12 -9.63 -1.96
C THR A 3 3.97 -10.60 -0.80
N TYR A 4 3.42 -10.11 0.31
CA TYR A 4 3.17 -10.88 1.52
C TYR A 4 1.67 -11.10 1.71
N LEU A 5 1.22 -12.35 1.65
CA LEU A 5 -0.21 -12.67 1.72
C LEU A 5 -0.76 -12.59 3.15
N GLY A 6 -1.97 -12.02 3.25
CA GLY A 6 -2.79 -11.97 4.46
C GLY A 6 -2.05 -11.44 5.68
N LYS A 7 -2.20 -12.14 6.81
CA LYS A 7 -1.64 -11.72 8.10
C LYS A 7 -0.11 -11.61 8.11
N LYS A 8 0.59 -12.33 7.21
CA LYS A 8 2.06 -12.28 7.15
C LYS A 8 2.57 -10.92 6.67
N GLY A 9 1.75 -10.16 5.95
CA GLY A 9 2.09 -8.83 5.44
C GLY A 9 1.91 -7.69 6.44
N LEU A 10 1.14 -7.88 7.52
CA LEU A 10 0.77 -6.80 8.44
C LEU A 10 1.98 -6.06 9.03
N LYS A 11 3.07 -6.80 9.26
CA LYS A 11 4.34 -6.30 9.83
C LYS A 11 5.40 -5.99 8.77
N LYS A 12 5.03 -6.00 7.48
CA LYS A 12 5.94 -5.81 6.35
C LYS A 12 5.78 -4.40 5.83
N THR A 13 6.14 -3.46 6.70
CA THR A 13 5.97 -2.03 6.53
C THR A 13 7.14 -1.28 7.14
N TRP A 14 7.35 -0.04 6.69
CA TRP A 14 8.44 0.82 7.12
C TRP A 14 8.09 1.70 8.33
N GLN A 15 6.81 1.79 8.71
CA GLN A 15 6.35 2.46 9.93
C GLN A 15 5.50 1.52 10.79
N GLU A 16 4.28 1.94 11.17
CA GLU A 16 3.36 1.15 12.00
C GLU A 16 2.71 -0.01 11.25
N ASP A 17 2.45 -1.10 11.98
CA ASP A 17 1.76 -2.29 11.48
C ASP A 17 0.43 -1.94 10.79
N PHE A 18 0.15 -2.57 9.65
CA PHE A 18 -1.14 -2.40 9.00
C PHE A 18 -2.28 -3.02 9.84
N PRO A 19 -3.48 -2.43 9.85
CA PRO A 19 -4.64 -3.04 10.48
C PRO A 19 -5.08 -4.29 9.72
N LYS A 20 -5.65 -5.27 10.44
CA LYS A 20 -6.20 -6.51 9.84
C LYS A 20 -7.42 -6.26 8.95
N SER A 21 -8.16 -5.19 9.24
CA SER A 21 -9.39 -4.80 8.56
C SER A 21 -9.58 -3.30 8.57
N ILE A 22 -10.25 -2.80 7.55
CA ILE A 22 -10.62 -1.38 7.39
C ILE A 22 -12.05 -1.28 6.88
N LYS A 23 -12.59 -0.05 6.81
CA LYS A 23 -13.87 0.20 6.17
C LYS A 23 -13.72 0.36 4.65
N CYS A 24 -14.67 -0.19 3.90
CA CYS A 24 -14.74 -0.02 2.47
C CYS A 24 -15.08 1.44 2.15
N HIS A 25 -14.23 2.10 1.35
CA HIS A 25 -14.48 3.48 0.93
C HIS A 25 -15.69 3.60 -0.01
N LYS A 26 -16.08 2.49 -0.66
CA LYS A 26 -17.18 2.45 -1.63
C LYS A 26 -18.54 2.24 -0.99
N CYS A 27 -18.66 1.28 -0.06
CA CYS A 27 -19.96 0.89 0.52
C CYS A 27 -20.03 0.96 2.05
N GLY A 28 -18.95 1.33 2.74
CA GLY A 28 -18.88 1.32 4.22
C GLY A 28 -18.77 -0.06 4.87
N GLY A 29 -18.82 -1.13 4.06
CA GLY A 29 -18.65 -2.52 4.47
C GLY A 29 -17.29 -2.82 5.12
N ASN A 30 -17.12 -4.04 5.60
CA ASN A 30 -15.85 -4.49 6.16
C ASN A 30 -14.89 -4.96 5.05
N CYS A 31 -13.64 -4.50 5.08
CA CYS A 31 -12.58 -5.01 4.21
C CYS A 31 -11.55 -5.80 4.99
N ARG A 32 -11.13 -6.94 4.48
CA ARG A 32 -10.08 -7.79 5.06
C ARG A 32 -8.80 -7.70 4.24
N ILE A 33 -7.66 -7.76 4.91
CA ILE A 33 -6.37 -7.71 4.22
C ILE A 33 -6.20 -8.90 3.27
N MET A 34 -5.85 -8.61 2.03
CA MET A 34 -5.52 -9.60 1.02
C MET A 34 -4.01 -9.86 1.00
N PHE A 35 -3.24 -8.80 0.81
CA PHE A 35 -1.78 -8.86 0.75
C PHE A 35 -1.17 -7.49 1.02
N VAL A 36 0.10 -7.50 1.38
CA VAL A 36 0.94 -6.30 1.44
C VAL A 36 2.00 -6.42 0.35
N ALA A 37 2.02 -5.44 -0.56
CA ALA A 37 3.07 -5.29 -1.53
C ALA A 37 4.15 -4.38 -0.95
N PHE A 38 5.39 -4.78 -1.16
CA PHE A 38 6.58 -4.09 -0.69
C PHE A 38 7.54 -3.91 -1.86
N GLU A 39 8.03 -2.69 -2.03
CA GLU A 39 9.07 -2.43 -3.00
C GLU A 39 10.41 -2.91 -2.45
N ASP A 40 10.88 -4.04 -3.01
CA ASP A 40 12.23 -4.55 -2.80
C ASP A 40 12.92 -4.48 -4.16
N SER A 41 14.06 -3.81 -4.19
CA SER A 41 14.70 -3.18 -5.34
C SER A 41 14.97 -4.14 -6.50
N GLU A 42 14.23 -4.02 -7.62
CA GLU A 42 14.58 -4.64 -8.90
C GLU A 42 14.18 -3.76 -10.10
N LYS A 43 14.89 -3.95 -11.22
CA LYS A 43 15.34 -2.91 -12.17
C LYS A 43 14.34 -2.43 -13.24
N GLU A 44 13.04 -2.70 -13.11
CA GLU A 44 12.03 -2.16 -14.03
C GLU A 44 10.85 -1.58 -13.25
N TYR A 45 10.77 -0.25 -13.21
CA TYR A 45 9.74 0.48 -12.49
C TYR A 45 8.68 0.98 -13.46
N VAL A 46 7.41 0.65 -13.20
CA VAL A 46 6.24 1.14 -13.98
C VAL A 46 5.90 2.59 -13.63
N CYS A 47 6.39 3.08 -12.50
CA CYS A 47 6.17 4.44 -12.01
C CYS A 47 7.44 5.04 -11.40
N ASP A 48 7.46 6.36 -11.27
CA ASP A 48 8.58 7.18 -10.81
C ASP A 48 8.67 7.28 -9.27
N LEU A 49 8.11 6.30 -8.53
CA LEU A 49 8.25 6.20 -7.08
C LEU A 49 9.72 6.25 -6.63
N HIS A 50 10.56 5.52 -7.35
CA HIS A 50 12.02 5.47 -7.14
C HIS A 50 12.75 6.79 -7.46
N GLU A 51 12.15 7.71 -8.22
CA GLU A 51 12.81 8.95 -8.64
C GLU A 51 12.68 10.06 -7.58
N ASN A 52 11.85 9.86 -6.54
CA ASN A 52 11.60 10.81 -5.46
C ASN A 52 11.31 12.24 -6.00
N THR A 53 10.54 12.30 -7.10
CA THR A 53 10.31 13.50 -7.91
C THR A 53 9.22 14.42 -7.35
N GLY A 54 8.26 13.88 -6.60
CA GLY A 54 7.22 14.67 -5.98
C GLY A 54 7.57 15.15 -4.57
N GLY A 55 7.03 16.31 -4.22
CA GLY A 55 7.28 17.01 -2.97
C GLY A 55 8.01 18.34 -3.18
N LYS A 56 9.13 18.36 -3.92
CA LYS A 56 9.96 19.57 -4.05
C LYS A 56 10.11 20.17 -5.45
N LYS A 57 10.09 19.37 -6.52
CA LYS A 57 10.29 19.91 -7.89
C LYS A 57 9.05 20.58 -8.47
N ASN A 58 7.85 20.09 -8.11
CA ASN A 58 6.60 20.48 -8.75
C ASN A 58 5.46 20.84 -7.78
N GLY A 59 5.73 20.93 -6.47
CA GLY A 59 4.73 21.28 -5.44
C GLY A 59 3.59 20.27 -5.22
N LYS A 60 3.75 19.03 -5.69
CA LYS A 60 2.76 17.95 -5.58
C LYS A 60 3.14 16.96 -4.49
N PHE A 61 2.15 16.32 -3.86
CA PHE A 61 2.39 15.14 -3.00
C PHE A 61 2.70 13.93 -3.87
N TRP A 62 3.72 13.17 -3.48
CA TRP A 62 4.09 11.89 -4.09
C TRP A 62 4.68 10.99 -3.03
N PHE A 63 4.65 9.70 -3.28
CA PHE A 63 5.26 8.71 -2.41
C PHE A 63 6.79 8.69 -2.60
N HIS A 64 7.50 8.40 -1.52
CA HIS A 64 8.95 8.27 -1.50
C HIS A 64 9.43 6.86 -1.90
N ASP A 65 10.74 6.71 -2.05
CA ASP A 65 11.45 5.53 -2.54
C ASP A 65 11.22 4.25 -1.70
N ALA A 66 10.88 4.38 -0.42
CA ALA A 66 10.56 3.27 0.47
C ALA A 66 9.06 3.23 0.81
N ILE A 67 8.29 2.42 0.08
CA ILE A 67 6.84 2.25 0.30
C ILE A 67 6.43 0.79 0.53
N SER A 68 5.45 0.64 1.41
CA SER A 68 4.65 -0.57 1.58
C SER A 68 3.17 -0.25 1.39
N VAL A 69 2.44 -1.12 0.69
CA VAL A 69 1.00 -0.92 0.42
C VAL A 69 0.22 -2.16 0.82
N ALA A 70 -0.70 -2.02 1.76
CA ALA A 70 -1.66 -3.05 2.10
C ALA A 70 -2.92 -2.93 1.25
N VAL A 71 -3.30 -4.04 0.63
CA VAL A 71 -4.50 -4.16 -0.21
C VAL A 71 -5.56 -4.97 0.52
N TYR A 72 -6.80 -4.49 0.52
CA TYR A 72 -7.93 -5.05 1.24
C TYR A 72 -9.11 -5.30 0.30
N ALA A 73 -9.82 -6.41 0.46
CA ALA A 73 -11.06 -6.71 -0.26
C ALA A 73 -12.27 -6.56 0.65
N CYS A 74 -13.31 -5.90 0.14
CA CYS A 74 -14.61 -5.79 0.79
C CYS A 74 -15.41 -7.09 0.66
N GLU A 75 -16.00 -7.53 1.76
CA GLU A 75 -16.83 -8.74 1.79
C GLU A 75 -18.19 -8.54 1.11
N ASP A 76 -18.66 -7.29 1.05
CA ASP A 76 -20.03 -6.97 0.62
C ASP A 76 -20.11 -6.59 -0.86
N CYS A 77 -19.17 -5.78 -1.34
CA CYS A 77 -19.19 -5.27 -2.72
C CYS A 77 -18.00 -5.71 -3.58
N LEU A 78 -17.11 -6.55 -3.04
CA LEU A 78 -15.86 -6.98 -3.66
C LEU A 78 -14.93 -5.83 -4.10
N GLY A 79 -15.21 -4.61 -3.63
CA GLY A 79 -14.37 -3.44 -3.86
C GLY A 79 -13.03 -3.58 -3.15
N VAL A 80 -11.98 -3.06 -3.78
CA VAL A 80 -10.62 -3.07 -3.25
C VAL A 80 -10.29 -1.71 -2.65
N SER A 81 -9.78 -1.70 -1.42
CA SER A 81 -9.21 -0.51 -0.77
C SER A 81 -7.71 -0.73 -0.54
N ALA A 82 -6.93 0.34 -0.50
CA ALA A 82 -5.51 0.28 -0.20
C ALA A 82 -5.13 1.27 0.91
N LEU A 83 -4.14 0.91 1.71
CA LEU A 83 -3.44 1.81 2.64
C LEU A 83 -1.95 1.78 2.30
N ALA A 84 -1.37 2.97 2.16
CA ALA A 84 0.05 3.15 1.95
C ALA A 84 0.74 3.55 3.25
N ASN A 85 1.96 3.06 3.43
CA ASN A 85 2.83 3.39 4.54
C ASN A 85 4.27 3.56 3.99
N GLN A 86 4.88 4.72 4.26
CA GLN A 86 6.18 5.17 3.76
C GLN A 86 6.98 5.82 4.89
N ALA A 87 8.30 5.70 4.91
CA ALA A 87 9.18 6.31 5.93
C ALA A 87 10.10 7.37 5.32
#